data_AF-A0AAD4I2N4-F1
#
_entry.id   AF-A0AAD4I2N4-F1
#
_cell.length_a   1.000
_cell.length_b   1.000
_cell.length_c   1.000
_cell.angle_alpha   90.00
_cell.angle_beta   90.00
_cell.angle_gamma   90.00
#
_symmetry.space_group_name_H-M   'P 1'
#
loop_
_entity.id
_entity.type
_entity.pdbx_description
1 polymer ?
#
loop_
_entity_poly.entity_id
_entity_poly.type
_entity_poly.pdbx_seq_one_letter_code
_entity_poly.pdbx_strand_id
1 'polypeptide(L)'
;MADVLSLVASIIQVAAFGLKLSRTLHDYGEAVVGAEKRLEGLEKDIVFTSKIMSRLGSHLRDSHVQALVSEHTIQVAQEGVDECHAIFQAMENVVEKIRKSGSLARRLNDEELAAHRARIRELLVEKEYYTQRYLEERRRYNELLDRINSNSVDDGE
;
A
#
# COMPACT_ATOMS: atom_id res chain seq x y z
N MET A 1 -32.13 -11.37 -24.71
CA MET A 1 -31.57 -12.36 -25.62
C MET A 1 -30.17 -11.89 -25.97
N ALA A 2 -29.15 -12.63 -25.55
CA ALA A 2 -27.78 -12.34 -25.95
C ALA A 2 -27.61 -12.79 -27.40
N ASP A 3 -27.25 -11.88 -28.28
CA ASP A 3 -26.81 -12.18 -29.65
C ASP A 3 -25.28 -12.22 -29.68
N VAL A 4 -24.70 -12.83 -30.71
CA VAL A 4 -23.25 -13.03 -30.84
C VAL A 4 -22.49 -11.71 -30.75
N LEU A 5 -23.05 -10.62 -31.28
CA LEU A 5 -22.45 -9.28 -31.18
C LEU A 5 -22.39 -8.77 -29.73
N SER A 6 -23.43 -9.03 -28.93
CA SER A 6 -23.45 -8.66 -27.52
C SER A 6 -22.45 -9.49 -26.71
N LEU A 7 -22.34 -10.78 -27.00
CA LEU A 7 -21.35 -11.67 -26.40
C LEU A 7 -19.91 -11.20 -26.74
N VAL A 8 -19.65 -10.84 -28.00
CA VAL A 8 -18.35 -10.30 -28.43
C VAL A 8 -17.98 -9.04 -27.66
N ALA A 9 -18.94 -8.13 -27.45
CA ALA A 9 -18.70 -6.92 -26.67
C ALA A 9 -18.31 -7.24 -25.22
N SER A 10 -19.06 -8.15 -24.56
CA SER A 10 -18.77 -8.62 -23.20
C SER A 10 -17.38 -9.25 -23.10
N ILE A 11 -17.03 -10.13 -24.05
CA ILE A 11 -15.71 -10.79 -24.12
C ILE A 11 -14.58 -9.75 -24.19
N ILE A 12 -14.71 -8.75 -25.07
CA ILE A 12 -13.69 -7.71 -25.23
C ILE A 12 -13.55 -6.87 -23.97
N GLN A 13 -14.68 -6.55 -23.32
CA GLN A 13 -14.68 -5.80 -22.07
C GLN A 13 -13.96 -6.56 -20.96
N VAL A 14 -14.25 -7.86 -20.79
CA VAL A 14 -13.58 -8.70 -19.78
C VAL A 14 -12.09 -8.87 -20.08
N ALA A 15 -11.71 -9.05 -21.35
CA ALA A 15 -10.31 -9.11 -21.75
C ALA A 15 -9.56 -7.79 -21.43
N ALA A 16 -10.15 -6.64 -21.75
CA ALA A 16 -9.57 -5.34 -21.44
C ALA A 16 -9.46 -5.12 -19.92
N PHE A 17 -10.47 -5.54 -19.16
CA PHE A 17 -10.46 -5.47 -17.71
C PHE A 17 -9.35 -6.33 -17.09
N GLY A 18 -9.19 -7.57 -17.55
CA GLY A 18 -8.11 -8.45 -17.10
C GLY A 18 -6.72 -7.88 -17.39
N LEU A 19 -6.48 -7.29 -18.56
CA LEU A 19 -5.22 -6.61 -18.87
C LEU A 19 -4.95 -5.38 -17.98
N LYS A 20 -5.99 -4.66 -17.59
CA LYS A 20 -5.85 -3.55 -16.63
C LYS A 20 -5.48 -4.09 -15.25
N LEU A 21 -6.17 -5.14 -14.80
CA LEU A 21 -5.91 -5.78 -13.52
C LEU A 21 -4.50 -6.36 -13.43
N SER A 22 -4.01 -6.98 -14.51
CA SER A 22 -2.66 -7.54 -14.53
C SER A 22 -1.60 -6.45 -14.30
N ARG A 23 -1.76 -5.27 -14.93
CA ARG A 23 -0.89 -4.12 -14.69
C ARG A 23 -0.98 -3.63 -13.24
N THR A 24 -2.18 -3.52 -12.70
CA THR A 24 -2.37 -3.15 -11.28
C THR A 24 -1.66 -4.13 -10.33
N LEU A 25 -1.71 -5.44 -10.62
CA LEU A 25 -1.03 -6.47 -9.85
C LEU A 25 0.49 -6.40 -9.99
N HIS A 26 0.97 -6.11 -11.20
CA HIS A 26 2.39 -5.90 -11.47
C HIS A 26 2.94 -4.70 -10.67
N ASP A 27 2.30 -3.54 -10.80
CA ASP A 27 2.67 -2.31 -10.11
C ASP A 27 2.65 -2.50 -8.58
N TYR A 28 1.66 -3.24 -8.08
CA TYR A 28 1.59 -3.58 -6.65
C TYR A 28 2.67 -4.58 -6.22
N GLY A 29 3.02 -5.55 -7.08
CA GLY A 29 4.12 -6.47 -6.88
C GLY A 29 5.45 -5.75 -6.73
N GLU A 30 5.77 -4.83 -7.62
CA GLU A 30 6.99 -4.00 -7.53
C GLU A 30 7.00 -3.09 -6.29
N ALA A 31 5.83 -2.57 -5.89
CA ALA A 31 5.73 -1.66 -4.76
C ALA A 31 5.81 -2.34 -3.38
N VAL A 32 5.60 -3.67 -3.29
CA VAL A 32 5.47 -4.39 -2.01
C VAL A 32 6.45 -5.55 -1.90
N VAL A 33 7.43 -5.37 -1.02
CA VAL A 33 8.46 -6.38 -0.69
C VAL A 33 7.82 -7.72 -0.33
N GLY A 34 8.19 -8.78 -1.05
CA GLY A 34 7.74 -10.15 -0.80
C GLY A 34 6.42 -10.54 -1.49
N ALA A 35 5.75 -9.61 -2.19
CA ALA A 35 4.57 -9.92 -2.99
C ALA A 35 4.91 -10.39 -4.42
N GLU A 36 6.08 -10.02 -4.94
CA GLU A 36 6.50 -10.19 -6.34
C GLU A 36 6.25 -11.59 -6.89
N LYS A 37 6.88 -12.63 -6.30
CA LYS A 37 6.77 -14.00 -6.83
C LYS A 37 5.35 -14.57 -6.84
N ARG A 38 4.51 -14.16 -5.88
CA ARG A 38 3.12 -14.64 -5.78
C ARG A 38 2.22 -13.95 -6.79
N LEU A 39 2.49 -12.68 -7.07
CA LEU A 39 1.68 -11.87 -7.98
C LEU A 39 2.11 -12.02 -9.43
N GLU A 40 3.39 -12.28 -9.71
CA GLU A 40 3.89 -12.51 -11.07
C GLU A 40 3.22 -13.73 -11.74
N GLY A 41 2.99 -14.81 -10.98
CA GLY A 41 2.26 -15.97 -11.49
C GLY A 41 0.81 -15.62 -11.83
N LEU A 42 0.13 -14.93 -10.91
CA LEU A 42 -1.26 -14.52 -11.10
C LEU A 42 -1.43 -13.51 -12.24
N GLU A 43 -0.50 -12.57 -12.39
CA GLU A 43 -0.46 -11.61 -13.50
C GLU A 43 -0.42 -12.35 -14.84
N LYS A 44 0.50 -13.31 -14.98
CA LYS A 44 0.67 -14.10 -16.21
C LYS A 44 -0.60 -14.88 -16.56
N ASP A 45 -1.25 -15.48 -15.57
CA ASP A 45 -2.50 -16.22 -15.76
C ASP A 45 -3.64 -15.30 -16.22
N ILE A 46 -3.77 -14.11 -15.63
CA ILE A 46 -4.78 -13.12 -16.03
C ILE A 46 -4.52 -12.61 -17.46
N VAL A 47 -3.25 -12.34 -17.80
CA VAL A 47 -2.86 -11.94 -19.17
C VAL A 47 -3.19 -13.04 -20.16
N PHE A 48 -2.90 -14.30 -19.83
CA PHE A 48 -3.18 -15.44 -20.68
C PHE A 48 -4.68 -15.61 -20.93
N THR A 49 -5.49 -15.60 -19.87
CA THR A 49 -6.96 -15.65 -19.96
C THR A 49 -7.51 -14.49 -20.79
N SER A 50 -7.01 -13.27 -20.57
CA SER A 50 -7.43 -12.08 -21.33
C SER A 50 -7.10 -12.20 -22.83
N LYS A 51 -5.94 -12.79 -23.17
CA LYS A 51 -5.57 -13.08 -24.56
C LYS A 51 -6.49 -14.12 -25.20
N ILE A 52 -6.85 -15.18 -24.46
CA ILE A 52 -7.82 -16.19 -24.95
C ILE A 52 -9.17 -15.53 -25.20
N MET A 53 -9.68 -14.75 -24.26
CA MET A 53 -10.93 -14.00 -24.41
C MET A 53 -10.87 -13.09 -25.63
N SER A 54 -9.83 -12.27 -25.78
CA SER A 54 -9.69 -11.40 -26.95
C SER A 54 -9.67 -12.18 -28.27
N ARG A 55 -9.01 -13.34 -28.33
CA ARG A 55 -9.00 -14.20 -29.52
C ARG A 55 -10.38 -14.79 -29.80
N LEU A 56 -11.05 -15.31 -28.78
CA LEU A 56 -12.42 -15.82 -28.89
C LEU A 56 -13.37 -14.74 -29.44
N GLY A 57 -13.33 -13.54 -28.87
CA GLY A 57 -14.13 -12.41 -29.33
C GLY A 57 -13.80 -12.00 -30.77
N SER A 58 -12.53 -12.11 -31.19
CA SER A 58 -12.14 -11.85 -32.58
C SER A 58 -12.66 -12.91 -33.56
N HIS A 59 -12.66 -14.19 -33.18
CA HIS A 59 -13.20 -15.27 -34.02
C HIS A 59 -14.72 -15.19 -34.15
N LEU A 60 -15.42 -14.82 -33.07
CA LEU A 60 -16.87 -14.63 -33.08
C LEU A 60 -17.33 -13.41 -33.89
N ARG A 61 -16.42 -12.54 -34.35
CA ARG A 61 -16.73 -11.47 -35.32
C ARG A 61 -16.79 -11.95 -36.77
N ASP A 62 -16.26 -13.13 -37.06
CA ASP A 62 -16.34 -13.72 -38.39
C ASP A 62 -17.77 -14.13 -38.69
N SER A 63 -18.35 -13.58 -39.76
CA SER A 63 -19.73 -13.86 -40.19
C SER A 63 -20.00 -15.34 -40.45
N HIS A 64 -18.98 -16.10 -40.88
CA HIS A 64 -19.11 -17.54 -41.08
C HIS A 64 -19.21 -18.28 -39.74
N VAL A 65 -18.44 -17.85 -38.74
CA VAL A 65 -18.53 -18.41 -37.38
C VAL A 65 -19.87 -18.04 -36.74
N GLN A 66 -20.32 -16.79 -36.88
CA GLN A 66 -21.61 -16.33 -36.34
C GLN A 66 -22.78 -17.19 -36.84
N ALA A 67 -22.76 -17.57 -38.12
CA ALA A 67 -23.80 -18.41 -38.72
C ALA A 67 -23.83 -19.85 -38.19
N LEU A 68 -22.76 -20.32 -37.55
CA LEU A 68 -22.61 -21.69 -37.03
C LEU A 68 -22.84 -21.79 -35.51
N VAL A 69 -22.91 -20.65 -34.81
CA VAL A 69 -23.04 -20.60 -33.36
C VAL A 69 -24.51 -20.76 -32.95
N SER A 70 -24.78 -21.79 -32.15
CA SER A 70 -26.12 -22.02 -31.60
C SER A 70 -26.42 -21.08 -30.42
N GLU A 71 -27.71 -20.81 -30.17
CA GLU A 71 -28.13 -20.00 -29.01
C GLU A 71 -27.60 -20.58 -27.68
N HIS A 72 -27.63 -21.91 -27.52
CA HIS A 72 -27.07 -22.58 -26.36
C HIS A 72 -25.57 -22.32 -26.20
N THR A 73 -24.81 -22.31 -27.31
CA THR A 73 -23.38 -21.97 -27.29
C THR A 73 -23.15 -20.53 -26.86
N ILE A 74 -24.02 -19.59 -27.28
CA ILE A 74 -23.95 -18.19 -26.84
C ILE A 74 -24.17 -18.09 -25.33
N GLN A 75 -25.17 -18.80 -24.80
CA GLN A 75 -25.49 -18.79 -23.37
C GLN A 75 -24.31 -19.32 -22.53
N VAL A 76 -23.77 -20.50 -22.86
CA VAL A 76 -22.63 -21.08 -22.14
C VAL A 76 -21.38 -20.18 -22.23
N ALA A 77 -21.14 -19.58 -23.40
CA ALA A 77 -20.02 -18.65 -23.54
C ALA A 77 -20.23 -17.37 -22.70
N GLN A 78 -21.46 -16.86 -22.63
CA GLN A 78 -21.78 -15.70 -21.80
C GLN A 78 -21.59 -16.02 -20.31
N GLU A 79 -22.03 -17.19 -19.84
CA GLU A 79 -21.80 -17.64 -18.46
C GLU A 79 -20.31 -17.67 -18.12
N GLY A 80 -19.48 -18.22 -19.01
CA GLY A 80 -18.02 -18.24 -18.81
C GLY A 80 -17.38 -16.83 -18.79
N VAL A 81 -17.92 -15.90 -19.58
CA VAL A 81 -17.48 -14.49 -19.57
C VAL A 81 -17.86 -13.82 -18.26
N ASP A 82 -19.07 -14.06 -17.77
CA ASP A 82 -19.56 -13.52 -16.50
C ASP A 82 -18.75 -14.05 -15.32
N GLU A 83 -18.38 -15.34 -15.33
CA GLU A 83 -17.53 -15.95 -14.31
C GLU A 83 -16.11 -15.36 -14.34
N CYS A 84 -15.51 -15.18 -15.52
CA CYS A 84 -14.22 -14.51 -15.66
C CYS A 84 -14.28 -13.06 -15.12
N HIS A 85 -15.36 -12.34 -15.41
CA HIS A 85 -15.56 -10.99 -14.91
C HIS A 85 -15.63 -10.96 -13.38
N ALA A 86 -16.43 -11.85 -12.78
CA ALA A 86 -16.60 -11.94 -11.33
C ALA A 86 -15.27 -12.26 -10.63
N ILE A 87 -14.48 -13.18 -11.17
CA ILE A 87 -13.17 -13.55 -10.63
C ILE A 87 -12.20 -12.36 -10.69
N PHE A 88 -12.09 -11.70 -11.84
CA PHE A 88 -11.23 -10.51 -11.98
C PHE A 88 -11.67 -9.37 -11.06
N GLN A 89 -12.97 -9.17 -10.89
CA GLN A 89 -13.49 -8.14 -10.00
C GLN A 89 -13.22 -8.46 -8.53
N ALA A 90 -13.35 -9.73 -8.13
CA ALA A 90 -12.98 -10.18 -6.79
C ALA A 90 -11.48 -9.95 -6.51
N MET A 91 -10.63 -10.24 -7.48
CA MET A 91 -9.18 -9.98 -7.39
C MET A 91 -8.88 -8.47 -7.24
N GLU A 92 -9.47 -7.61 -8.08
CA GLU A 92 -9.31 -6.15 -8.00
C GLU A 92 -9.71 -5.63 -6.60
N ASN A 93 -10.84 -6.11 -6.08
CA ASN A 93 -11.33 -5.74 -4.76
C ASN A 93 -10.37 -6.14 -3.63
N VAL A 94 -9.73 -7.31 -3.74
CA VAL A 94 -8.72 -7.74 -2.75
C VAL A 94 -7.50 -6.84 -2.81
N VAL A 95 -6.98 -6.54 -4.01
CA VAL A 95 -5.81 -5.66 -4.18
C VAL A 95 -6.10 -4.27 -3.60
N GLU A 96 -7.25 -3.69 -3.91
CA GLU A 96 -7.65 -2.38 -3.40
C GLU A 96 -7.82 -2.36 -1.87
N LYS A 97 -8.36 -3.43 -1.28
CA LYS A 97 -8.44 -3.55 0.18
C LYS A 97 -7.05 -3.57 0.81
N ILE A 98 -6.12 -4.35 0.27
CA ILE A 98 -4.76 -4.44 0.80
C ILE A 98 -4.05 -3.09 0.68
N ARG A 99 -4.16 -2.41 -0.46
CA ARG A 99 -3.56 -1.09 -0.69
C ARG A 99 -4.05 -0.05 0.32
N LYS A 100 -5.36 -0.03 0.59
CA LYS A 100 -5.97 0.86 1.60
C LYS A 100 -5.49 0.52 3.01
N SER A 101 -5.48 -0.75 3.38
CA SER A 101 -5.02 -1.19 4.71
C SER A 101 -3.54 -0.89 4.95
N GLY A 102 -2.67 -1.11 3.96
CA GLY A 102 -1.25 -0.77 4.05
C GLY A 102 -1.01 0.73 4.20
N SER A 103 -1.77 1.56 3.48
CA SER A 103 -1.73 3.02 3.66
C SER A 103 -2.19 3.46 5.05
N LEU A 104 -3.25 2.85 5.59
CA LEU A 104 -3.72 3.14 6.94
C LEU A 104 -2.72 2.72 8.01
N ALA A 105 -2.16 1.51 7.91
CA ALA A 105 -1.15 1.01 8.85
C ALA A 105 0.10 1.91 8.86
N ARG A 106 0.56 2.36 7.69
CA ARG A 106 1.70 3.29 7.59
C ARG A 106 1.43 4.61 8.30
N ARG A 107 0.23 5.18 8.14
CA ARG A 107 -0.15 6.44 8.80
C ARG A 107 -0.18 6.31 10.32
N LEU A 108 -0.70 5.20 10.84
CA LEU A 108 -0.71 4.94 12.29
C LEU A 108 0.72 4.86 12.84
N ASN A 109 1.60 4.14 12.14
CA ASN A 109 3.01 4.06 12.54
C ASN A 109 3.71 5.42 12.54
N ASP A 110 3.41 6.29 11.56
CA ASP A 110 3.99 7.64 11.47
C ASP A 110 3.51 8.53 12.63
N GLU A 111 2.24 8.42 13.03
CA GLU A 111 1.66 9.15 14.16
C GLU A 111 2.25 8.68 15.50
N GLU A 112 2.35 7.37 15.72
CA GLU A 112 3.01 6.78 16.89
C GLU A 112 4.48 7.19 16.99
N LEU A 113 5.19 7.17 15.87
CA LEU A 113 6.59 7.60 15.79
C LEU A 113 6.73 9.10 16.09
N ALA A 114 5.82 9.93 15.59
CA ALA A 114 5.80 11.36 15.87
C ALA A 114 5.55 11.64 17.36
N ALA A 115 4.61 10.91 17.98
CA ALA A 115 4.32 11.00 19.40
C ALA A 115 5.54 10.58 20.26
N HIS A 116 6.20 9.48 19.90
CA HIS A 116 7.43 9.05 20.57
C HIS A 116 8.55 10.10 20.44
N ARG A 117 8.73 10.69 19.25
CA ARG A 117 9.71 11.77 19.03
C ARG A 117 9.39 13.03 19.83
N ALA A 118 8.12 13.37 20.01
CA ALA A 118 7.72 14.49 20.87
C ALA A 118 8.09 14.22 22.33
N ARG A 119 7.78 13.02 22.84
CA ARG A 119 8.09 12.64 24.22
C ARG A 119 9.59 12.59 24.50
N ILE A 120 10.40 12.10 23.55
CA ILE A 120 11.86 12.14 23.67
C ILE A 120 12.34 13.59 23.79
N ARG A 121 11.79 14.52 22.99
CA ARG A 121 12.15 15.94 23.06
C ARG A 121 11.82 16.56 24.41
N GLU A 122 10.64 16.27 24.96
CA GLU A 122 10.25 16.75 26.30
C GLU A 122 11.23 16.26 27.38
N LEU A 123 11.56 14.96 27.36
CA LEU A 123 12.52 14.38 28.31
C LEU A 123 13.93 14.97 28.18
N LEU A 124 14.34 15.32 26.96
CA LEU A 124 15.62 15.99 26.73
C LEU A 124 15.62 17.40 27.33
N VAL A 125 14.55 18.18 27.12
CA VAL A 125 14.39 19.52 27.70
C VAL A 125 14.35 19.45 29.24
N GLU A 126 13.62 18.49 29.80
CA GLU A 126 13.56 18.28 31.25
C GLU A 126 14.96 17.96 31.82
N LYS A 127 15.71 17.07 31.17
CA LYS A 127 17.08 16.73 31.58
C LYS A 127 18.02 17.94 31.51
N GLU A 128 17.91 18.77 30.48
CA GLU A 128 18.69 20.01 30.35
C GLU A 128 18.39 20.97 31.50
N TYR A 129 17.11 21.15 31.84
CA TYR A 129 16.69 22.00 32.96
C TYR A 129 17.31 21.54 34.29
N TYR A 130 17.22 20.25 34.63
CA TYR A 130 17.83 19.73 35.86
C TYR A 130 19.35 19.89 35.86
N THR A 131 19.99 19.72 34.71
CA THR A 131 21.44 19.91 34.57
C THR A 131 21.84 21.37 34.82
N GLN A 132 21.10 22.32 34.26
CA GLN A 132 21.34 23.75 34.48
C GLN A 132 21.18 24.12 35.97
N ARG A 133 20.09 23.66 36.59
CA ARG A 133 19.84 23.91 38.02
C ARG A 133 20.96 23.36 38.91
N TYR A 134 21.45 22.16 38.62
CA TYR A 134 22.59 21.58 39.35
C TYR A 134 23.86 22.42 39.20
N LEU A 135 24.14 22.92 37.99
CA LEU A 135 25.31 23.75 37.73
C LEU A 135 25.23 25.11 38.43
N GLU A 136 24.04 25.71 38.52
CA GLU A 136 23.79 26.94 39.27
C GLU A 136 24.00 26.76 40.78
N GLU A 137 23.45 25.70 41.36
CA GLU A 137 23.66 25.40 42.79
C GLU A 137 25.15 25.12 43.09
N ARG A 138 25.84 24.37 42.21
CA ARG A 138 27.28 24.15 42.33
C ARG A 138 28.08 25.45 42.24
N ARG A 139 27.67 26.38 41.37
CA ARG A 139 28.30 27.72 41.26
C ARG A 139 28.13 28.50 42.56
N ARG A 140 26.92 28.55 43.12
CA ARG A 140 26.64 29.21 44.42
C ARG A 140 27.49 28.65 45.55
N TYR A 141 27.62 27.33 45.61
CA TYR A 141 28.45 26.68 46.61
C TYR A 141 29.92 27.09 46.51
N ASN A 142 30.47 27.12 45.29
CA ASN A 142 31.85 27.55 45.07
C ASN A 142 32.05 29.03 45.43
N GLU A 143 31.12 29.91 45.07
CA GLU A 143 31.18 31.34 45.44
C GLU A 143 31.17 31.55 46.97
N LEU A 144 30.39 30.75 47.71
CA LEU A 144 30.40 30.78 49.17
C LEU A 144 31.75 30.33 49.75
N LEU A 145 32.34 29.27 49.20
CA LEU A 145 33.67 28.80 49.62
C LEU A 145 34.75 29.85 49.37
N ASP A 146 34.74 30.51 48.22
CA ASP A 146 35.70 31.56 47.89
C ASP A 146 35.60 32.74 48.87
N ARG A 147 34.38 33.14 49.24
CA ARG A 147 34.14 34.21 50.24
C ARG A 147 34.62 33.83 51.64
N ILE A 148 34.43 32.58 52.05
CA ILE A 148 34.92 32.09 53.35
C ILE A 148 36.45 32.11 53.37
N ASN A 149 37.08 31.62 52.30
CA ASN A 149 38.54 31.58 52.19
C ASN A 149 39.16 32.98 52.10
N SER A 150 38.50 33.94 51.44
CA SER A 150 38.98 35.34 51.38
C SER A 150 38.88 36.06 52.72
N ASN A 151 37.84 35.79 53.52
CA ASN A 151 37.67 36.43 54.83
C ASN A 151 38.62 35.88 55.91
N SER A 152 39.11 34.65 55.77
CA SER A 152 40.10 34.07 56.70
C SER A 152 41.53 34.61 56.56
N VAL A 153 41.79 35.47 55.56
CA VAL A 153 43.11 36.08 55.32
C VAL A 153 43.22 37.49 55.95
N ASP A 154 42.10 38.12 56.32
CA ASP A 154 42.05 39.54 56.76
C ASP A 154 42.02 39.72 58.30
N ASP A 155 41.76 38.65 59.07
CA ASP A 155 41.75 38.68 60.55
C ASP A 155 43.14 38.42 61.17
N GLY A 156 44.22 38.63 60.40
CA GLY A 156 45.60 38.27 60.74
C GLY A 156 46.64 39.39 60.60
N GLU A 157 46.28 40.65 60.88
CA GLU A 157 47.24 41.74 61.19
C GLU A 157 47.29 42.07 62.69
#